data_AF-A0A2M8EIT4-F1
#
_entry.id   AF-A0A2M8EIT4-F1
#
_cell.length_a   1.000
_cell.length_b   1.000
_cell.length_c   1.000
_cell.angle_alpha   90.00
_cell.angle_beta   90.00
_cell.angle_gamma   90.00
#
_symmetry.space_group_name_H-M   'P 1'
#
loop_
_entity.id
_entity.type
_entity.pdbx_description
1 polymer ?
#
loop_
_entity_poly.entity_id
_entity_poly.type
_entity_poly.pdbx_seq_one_letter_code
_entity_poly.pdbx_strand_id
1 'polypeptide(L)'
;MGLSRFWWQIRHIPSIQSKISGFGSNEPSYYYSFKFSILEAGETPSLEEQKYIQELLSQIEFLKKQIAQVQAEIAAILAKKELNSFSCRKLENNLYYGMVRNPEVRCLQEFLKSQGPEVYPEGLVTGNFLSLTQQALIRFQEKYADEILTPLGLEKGTGLFGPSTQAKANQILGYLRFSKSFCCRSFLFQLLDS
;
A
#
# COMPACT_ATOMS: atom_id res chain seq x y z
N MET A 1 -14.89 6.54 51.02
CA MET A 1 -14.47 7.83 51.60
C MET A 1 -15.15 8.93 50.79
N GLY A 2 -16.18 9.56 51.36
CA GLY A 2 -17.03 10.53 50.65
C GLY A 2 -16.33 11.89 50.55
N LEU A 3 -16.18 12.39 49.32
CA LEU A 3 -15.68 13.75 49.07
C LEU A 3 -16.73 14.74 49.55
N SER A 4 -16.45 15.41 50.67
CA SER A 4 -17.24 16.51 51.18
C SER A 4 -17.11 17.69 50.22
N ARG A 5 -18.11 17.89 49.35
CA ARG A 5 -18.18 19.04 48.45
C ARG A 5 -18.61 20.26 49.26
N PHE A 6 -17.66 21.15 49.54
CA PHE A 6 -17.94 22.46 50.10
C PHE A 6 -18.61 23.33 49.04
N TRP A 7 -19.90 23.60 49.23
CA TRP A 7 -20.66 24.52 48.40
C TRP A 7 -20.43 25.95 48.91
N TRP A 8 -19.66 26.75 48.16
CA TRP A 8 -19.54 28.18 48.42
C TRP A 8 -20.68 28.90 47.69
N GLN A 9 -21.45 29.71 48.41
CA GLN A 9 -22.49 30.55 47.82
C GLN A 9 -22.01 32.00 47.76
N ILE A 10 -21.83 32.54 46.56
CA ILE A 10 -21.50 33.96 46.34
C ILE A 10 -22.80 34.72 46.15
N ARG A 11 -23.09 35.69 47.02
CA ARG A 11 -24.24 36.59 46.90
C ARG A 11 -23.76 37.96 46.47
N HIS A 12 -24.15 38.38 45.26
CA HIS A 12 -23.86 39.71 44.75
C HIS A 12 -25.12 40.58 44.87
N ILE A 13 -25.02 41.70 45.60
CA ILE A 13 -26.10 42.68 45.74
C ILE A 13 -25.60 43.98 45.11
N PRO A 14 -25.98 44.29 43.85
CA PRO A 14 -25.65 45.57 43.26
C PRO A 14 -26.35 46.67 44.06
N SER A 15 -25.60 47.67 44.51
CA SER A 15 -26.12 48.81 45.27
C SER A 15 -25.79 50.10 44.54
N ILE A 16 -26.81 50.93 44.30
CA ILE A 16 -26.66 52.28 43.75
C ILE A 16 -26.75 53.22 44.95
N GLN A 17 -25.59 53.56 45.54
CA GLN A 17 -25.50 54.27 46.83
C GLN A 17 -25.95 55.75 46.80
N SER A 18 -26.41 56.27 45.67
CA SER A 18 -26.63 57.72 45.51
C SER A 18 -28.00 58.23 45.99
N LYS A 19 -28.95 57.36 46.36
CA LYS A 19 -30.32 57.75 46.71
C LYS A 19 -30.70 57.29 48.13
N ILE A 20 -30.79 58.23 49.07
CA ILE A 20 -31.14 57.97 50.49
C ILE A 20 -32.53 58.48 50.90
N SER A 21 -33.31 59.05 49.97
CA SER A 21 -34.72 59.44 50.15
C SER A 21 -35.44 59.65 48.80
N GLY A 22 -36.78 59.74 48.78
CA GLY A 22 -37.57 60.06 47.58
C GLY A 22 -37.85 58.89 46.62
N PHE A 23 -38.22 57.72 47.16
CA PHE A 23 -38.68 56.56 46.38
C PHE A 23 -40.13 56.79 45.93
N GLY A 24 -40.31 57.49 44.81
CA GLY A 24 -41.60 57.83 44.22
C GLY A 24 -41.68 57.36 42.76
N SER A 25 -42.88 56.98 42.32
CA SER A 25 -43.18 56.27 41.08
C SER A 25 -42.57 56.90 39.82
N ASN A 26 -41.88 56.07 39.03
CA ASN A 26 -41.10 56.31 37.80
C ASN A 26 -39.58 56.44 38.00
N GLU A 27 -38.96 55.42 38.62
CA GLU A 27 -37.51 55.28 38.64
C GLU A 27 -36.99 54.68 37.30
N PRO A 28 -35.86 55.18 36.75
CA PRO A 28 -35.26 54.60 35.57
C PRO A 28 -34.70 53.20 35.89
N SER A 29 -35.03 52.22 35.03
CA SER A 29 -34.49 50.86 35.15
C SER A 29 -33.02 50.85 34.74
N TYR A 30 -32.15 50.40 35.63
CA TYR A 30 -30.73 50.17 35.31
C TYR A 30 -30.51 48.69 34.98
N TYR A 31 -30.17 48.42 33.72
CA TYR A 31 -29.75 47.09 33.30
C TYR A 31 -28.27 46.92 33.64
N TYR A 32 -27.96 45.85 34.37
CA TYR A 32 -26.59 45.42 34.59
C TYR A 32 -26.43 44.01 34.06
N SER A 33 -25.26 43.72 33.49
CA SER A 33 -24.87 42.39 33.05
C SER A 33 -23.50 42.08 33.62
N PHE A 34 -23.34 40.89 34.18
CA PHE A 34 -22.04 40.37 34.58
C PHE A 34 -21.75 39.09 33.82
N LYS A 35 -20.47 38.86 33.53
CA LYS A 35 -19.96 37.60 33.00
C LYS A 35 -19.06 37.01 34.05
N PHE A 36 -19.36 35.78 34.48
CA PHE A 36 -18.45 34.97 35.26
C PHE A 36 -17.80 33.97 34.31
N SER A 37 -16.48 33.81 34.45
CA SER A 37 -15.74 32.74 33.82
C SER A 37 -15.18 31.89 34.94
N ILE A 38 -15.60 30.63 35.00
CA ILE A 38 -14.92 29.65 35.84
C ILE A 38 -13.64 29.32 35.08
N LEU A 39 -12.51 29.84 35.53
CA LEU A 39 -11.25 29.20 35.21
C LEU A 39 -11.32 27.88 35.97
N GLU A 40 -11.60 26.79 35.26
CA GLU A 40 -11.14 25.52 35.76
C GLU A 40 -9.63 25.72 35.95
N ALA A 41 -9.22 25.90 37.19
CA ALA A 41 -7.96 25.33 37.62
C ALA A 41 -8.16 23.80 37.54
N GLY A 42 -8.41 23.29 36.33
CA GLY A 42 -7.93 21.97 35.98
C GLY A 42 -6.47 22.05 36.32
N GLU A 43 -6.03 21.16 37.22
CA GLU A 43 -4.65 21.06 37.66
C GLU A 43 -3.78 21.28 36.41
N THR A 44 -3.17 22.46 36.30
CA THR A 44 -2.20 22.70 35.24
C THR A 44 -1.18 21.60 35.45
N PRO A 45 -0.99 20.67 34.49
CA PRO A 45 -0.09 19.56 34.70
C PRO A 45 1.21 20.15 35.18
N SER A 46 1.68 19.68 36.33
CA SER A 46 2.89 20.16 36.96
C SER A 46 4.01 20.21 35.92
N LEU A 47 4.98 21.13 36.08
CA LEU A 47 6.08 21.27 35.14
C LEU A 47 6.81 19.93 34.86
N GLU A 48 6.76 19.01 35.83
CA GLU A 48 7.28 17.64 35.73
C GLU A 48 6.42 16.74 34.82
N GLU A 49 5.10 16.80 34.94
CA GLU A 49 4.17 16.09 34.05
C GLU A 49 4.30 16.59 32.61
N GLN A 50 4.50 17.90 32.40
CA GLN A 50 4.74 18.46 31.08
C GLN A 50 6.04 17.93 30.45
N LYS A 51 7.12 17.82 31.25
CA LYS A 51 8.38 17.22 30.80
C LYS A 51 8.20 15.73 30.45
N TYR A 52 7.45 15.00 31.26
CA TYR A 52 7.19 13.58 31.03
C TYR A 52 6.36 13.35 29.77
N ILE A 53 5.34 14.17 29.53
CA ILE A 53 4.53 14.12 28.29
C ILE A 53 5.40 14.40 27.06
N GLN A 54 6.27 15.41 27.12
CA GLN A 54 7.18 15.72 26.00
C GLN A 54 8.16 14.58 25.71
N GLU A 55 8.68 13.95 26.76
CA GLU A 55 9.56 12.78 26.62
C GLU A 55 8.83 11.58 25.99
N LEU A 56 7.60 11.29 26.42
CA LEU A 56 6.81 10.23 25.79
C LEU A 56 6.49 10.52 24.33
N LEU A 57 6.22 11.79 23.98
CA LEU A 57 5.99 12.19 22.59
C LEU A 57 7.23 12.00 21.72
N SER A 58 8.42 12.31 22.24
CA SER A 58 9.69 12.09 21.53
C SER A 58 9.92 10.59 21.27
N GLN A 59 9.62 9.74 22.25
CA GLN A 59 9.70 8.29 22.11
C GLN A 59 8.71 7.74 21.08
N ILE A 60 7.47 8.26 21.05
CA ILE A 60 6.47 7.88 20.05
C ILE A 60 6.94 8.25 18.64
N GLU A 61 7.51 9.44 18.46
CA GLU A 61 8.03 9.88 17.15
C GLU A 61 9.18 8.98 16.68
N PHE A 62 10.11 8.67 17.59
CA PHE A 62 11.21 7.76 17.31
C PHE A 62 10.73 6.34 16.94
N LEU A 63 9.79 5.77 17.69
CA LEU A 63 9.22 4.46 17.41
C LEU A 63 8.44 4.45 16.09
N LYS A 64 7.69 5.51 15.78
CA LYS A 64 7.00 5.65 14.49
C LYS A 64 7.99 5.66 13.32
N LYS A 65 9.13 6.35 13.47
CA LYS A 65 10.20 6.36 12.46
C LYS A 65 10.80 4.97 12.26
N GLN A 66 11.03 4.22 13.34
CA GLN A 66 11.48 2.83 13.25
C GLN A 66 10.47 1.94 12.52
N ILE A 67 9.16 2.06 12.84
CA ILE A 67 8.11 1.31 12.14
C ILE A 67 8.11 1.62 10.65
N ALA A 68 8.18 2.90 10.27
CA ALA A 68 8.22 3.30 8.86
C ALA A 68 9.44 2.73 8.12
N GLN A 69 10.60 2.73 8.78
CA GLN A 69 11.82 2.14 8.23
C GLN A 69 11.68 0.62 8.04
N VAL A 70 11.22 -0.09 9.06
CA VAL A 70 11.05 -1.55 9.00
C VAL A 70 10.00 -1.94 7.95
N GLN A 71 8.91 -1.18 7.83
CA GLN A 71 7.91 -1.38 6.79
C GLN A 71 8.51 -1.21 5.38
N ALA A 72 9.36 -0.20 5.17
CA ALA A 72 10.04 0.00 3.89
C ALA A 72 11.04 -1.13 3.57
N GLU A 73 11.75 -1.65 4.58
CA GLU A 73 12.66 -2.78 4.43
C GLU A 73 11.90 -4.06 4.05
N ILE A 74 10.79 -4.34 4.72
CA ILE A 74 9.91 -5.47 4.39
C ILE A 74 9.41 -5.36 2.94
N ALA A 75 8.94 -4.19 2.51
CA ALA A 75 8.50 -3.98 1.13
C ALA A 75 9.62 -4.22 0.10
N ALA A 76 10.83 -3.76 0.39
CA ALA A 76 12.00 -3.99 -0.47
C ALA A 76 12.42 -5.47 -0.52
N ILE A 77 12.35 -6.19 0.60
CA ILE A 77 12.64 -7.63 0.66
C ILE A 77 11.59 -8.41 -0.14
N LEU A 78 10.30 -8.07 -0.01
CA LEU A 78 9.23 -8.71 -0.77
C LEU A 78 9.41 -8.49 -2.29
N ALA A 79 9.73 -7.27 -2.72
CA ALA A 79 10.03 -6.98 -4.13
C ALA A 79 11.24 -7.77 -4.66
N LYS A 80 12.28 -7.97 -3.84
CA LYS A 80 13.45 -8.78 -4.21
C LYS A 80 13.17 -10.28 -4.18
N LYS A 81 12.27 -10.75 -3.32
CA LYS A 81 11.88 -12.16 -3.23
C LYS A 81 11.22 -12.63 -4.51
N GLU A 82 10.41 -11.80 -5.18
CA GLU A 82 9.81 -12.17 -6.46
C GLU A 82 10.85 -12.34 -7.58
N LEU A 83 11.93 -11.56 -7.56
CA LEU A 83 13.05 -11.68 -8.52
C LEU A 83 14.04 -12.82 -8.21
N ASN A 84 14.16 -13.23 -6.94
CA ASN A 84 15.03 -14.31 -6.48
C ASN A 84 14.28 -15.63 -6.21
N SER A 85 12.99 -15.72 -6.53
CA SER A 85 12.18 -16.93 -6.30
C SER A 85 12.45 -18.05 -7.32
N PHE A 86 13.25 -17.78 -8.35
CA PHE A 86 13.54 -18.73 -9.43
C PHE A 86 15.01 -19.12 -9.37
N SER A 87 15.28 -20.41 -9.53
CA SER A 87 16.63 -21.00 -9.53
C SER A 87 17.49 -20.52 -10.70
N CYS A 88 16.93 -19.84 -11.69
CA CYS A 88 17.66 -19.20 -12.79
C CYS A 88 17.31 -17.71 -12.93
N ARG A 89 18.30 -16.94 -13.40
CA ARG A 89 18.18 -15.48 -13.64
C ARG A 89 17.64 -15.12 -15.03
N LYS A 90 17.48 -16.09 -15.94
CA LYS A 90 16.93 -15.88 -17.31
C LYS A 90 16.64 -17.23 -17.97
N LEU A 91 15.58 -17.28 -18.78
CA LEU A 91 15.21 -18.44 -19.59
C LEU A 91 15.56 -18.16 -21.06
N GLU A 92 16.67 -18.71 -21.55
CA GLU A 92 17.24 -18.39 -22.89
C GLU A 92 17.19 -19.55 -23.88
N ASN A 93 17.20 -20.80 -23.40
CA ASN A 93 17.25 -21.95 -24.30
C ASN A 93 15.85 -22.48 -24.62
N ASN A 94 15.75 -23.09 -25.79
CA ASN A 94 14.57 -23.84 -26.18
C ASN A 94 14.47 -25.11 -25.31
N LEU A 95 13.36 -25.26 -24.59
CA LEU A 95 13.10 -26.43 -23.75
C LEU A 95 11.94 -27.24 -24.34
N TYR A 96 12.06 -28.56 -24.32
CA TYR A 96 11.11 -29.46 -24.97
C TYR A 96 10.94 -30.77 -24.19
N TYR A 97 9.88 -31.49 -24.54
CA TYR A 97 9.51 -32.77 -23.92
C TYR A 97 10.65 -33.79 -23.99
N GLY A 98 10.89 -34.50 -22.89
CA GLY A 98 11.90 -35.55 -22.76
C GLY A 98 13.22 -35.08 -22.15
N MET A 99 13.42 -33.77 -21.96
CA MET A 99 14.56 -33.26 -21.20
C MET A 99 14.48 -33.71 -19.74
N VAL A 100 15.54 -34.33 -19.22
CA VAL A 100 15.60 -34.84 -17.83
C VAL A 100 16.80 -34.28 -17.09
N ARG A 101 16.66 -34.11 -15.77
CA ARG A 101 17.70 -33.60 -14.86
C ARG A 101 18.31 -32.27 -15.35
N ASN A 102 17.49 -31.43 -15.97
CA ASN A 102 17.94 -30.18 -16.54
C ASN A 102 17.61 -28.99 -15.59
N PRO A 103 18.61 -28.17 -15.21
CA PRO A 103 18.41 -27.06 -14.28
C PRO A 103 17.51 -25.94 -14.85
N GLU A 104 17.49 -25.74 -16.16
CA GLU A 104 16.64 -24.73 -16.80
C GLU A 104 15.19 -25.18 -16.88
N VAL A 105 14.95 -26.48 -17.09
CA VAL A 105 13.62 -27.06 -16.94
C VAL A 105 13.10 -26.87 -15.51
N ARG A 106 13.97 -27.01 -14.52
CA ARG A 106 13.61 -26.75 -13.13
C ARG A 106 13.18 -25.30 -12.92
N CYS A 107 13.92 -24.37 -13.50
CA CYS A 107 13.54 -22.96 -13.47
C CYS A 107 12.23 -22.67 -14.21
N LEU A 108 12.03 -23.27 -15.38
CA LEU A 108 10.77 -23.19 -16.13
C LEU A 108 9.59 -23.68 -15.26
N GLN A 109 9.76 -24.79 -14.54
CA GLN A 109 8.73 -25.33 -13.65
C GLN A 109 8.42 -24.41 -12.47
N GLU A 110 9.44 -23.78 -11.88
CA GLU A 110 9.25 -22.75 -10.84
C GLU A 110 8.48 -21.55 -11.40
N PHE A 111 8.84 -21.08 -12.60
CA PHE A 111 8.14 -20.02 -13.31
C PHE A 111 6.69 -20.39 -13.59
N LEU A 112 6.42 -21.56 -14.17
CA LEU A 112 5.05 -22.01 -14.45
C LEU A 112 4.21 -22.12 -13.16
N LYS A 113 4.84 -22.52 -12.05
CA LYS A 113 4.19 -22.57 -10.73
C LYS A 113 3.82 -21.17 -10.22
N SER A 114 4.65 -20.16 -10.48
CA SER A 114 4.34 -18.77 -10.09
C SER A 114 3.19 -18.15 -10.89
N GLN A 115 2.89 -18.69 -12.08
CA GLN A 115 1.73 -18.26 -12.88
C GLN A 115 0.37 -18.68 -12.30
N GLY A 116 0.38 -19.49 -11.24
CA GLY A 116 -0.78 -19.92 -10.50
C GLY A 116 -1.29 -21.32 -10.87
N PRO A 117 -2.25 -21.85 -10.07
CA PRO A 117 -2.76 -23.21 -10.23
C PRO A 117 -3.59 -23.41 -11.50
N GLU A 118 -4.10 -22.36 -12.12
CA GLU A 118 -4.77 -22.45 -13.43
C GLU A 118 -3.82 -22.95 -14.51
N VAL A 119 -2.57 -22.48 -14.47
CA VAL A 119 -1.52 -22.82 -15.43
C VAL A 119 -0.82 -24.11 -15.03
N TYR A 120 -0.38 -24.23 -13.77
CA TYR A 120 0.37 -25.40 -13.32
C TYR A 120 -0.16 -25.95 -11.98
N PRO A 121 -1.30 -26.65 -11.99
CA PRO A 121 -1.95 -27.13 -10.77
C PRO A 121 -1.09 -28.14 -10.00
N GLU A 122 -0.29 -28.94 -10.72
CA GLU A 122 0.58 -29.94 -10.10
C GLU A 122 1.78 -29.29 -9.40
N GLY A 123 2.28 -28.15 -9.91
CA GLY A 123 3.33 -27.36 -9.27
C GLY A 123 4.63 -28.12 -8.97
N LEU A 124 4.91 -29.20 -9.72
CA LEU A 124 6.06 -30.07 -9.51
C LEU A 124 7.33 -29.49 -10.15
N VAL A 125 8.38 -29.37 -9.34
CA VAL A 125 9.68 -28.84 -9.73
C VAL A 125 10.70 -29.98 -9.62
N THR A 126 10.91 -30.70 -10.72
CA THR A 126 11.76 -31.91 -10.77
C THR A 126 12.96 -31.76 -11.68
N GLY A 127 12.96 -30.76 -12.57
CA GLY A 127 13.95 -30.65 -13.65
C GLY A 127 13.73 -31.61 -14.82
N ASN A 128 12.58 -32.29 -14.86
CA ASN A 128 12.19 -33.19 -15.94
C ASN A 128 11.01 -32.61 -16.72
N PHE A 129 11.19 -32.38 -18.02
CA PHE A 129 10.16 -31.86 -18.92
C PHE A 129 9.38 -33.05 -19.47
N LEU A 130 8.32 -33.42 -18.76
CA LEU A 130 7.41 -34.50 -19.17
C LEU A 130 6.01 -33.95 -19.45
N SER A 131 5.00 -34.82 -19.42
CA SER A 131 3.62 -34.49 -19.82
C SER A 131 3.02 -33.35 -19.00
N LEU A 132 3.23 -33.33 -17.67
CA LEU A 132 2.67 -32.30 -16.80
C LEU A 132 3.23 -30.91 -17.10
N THR A 133 4.55 -30.82 -17.30
CA THR A 133 5.21 -29.55 -17.66
C THR A 133 4.81 -29.10 -19.06
N GLN A 134 4.64 -30.04 -20.00
CA GLN A 134 4.15 -29.73 -21.34
C GLN A 134 2.73 -29.17 -21.31
N GLN A 135 1.82 -29.80 -20.57
CA GLN A 135 0.44 -29.34 -20.42
C GLN A 135 0.38 -27.97 -19.74
N ALA A 136 1.18 -27.75 -18.69
CA ALA A 136 1.29 -26.46 -18.06
C ALA A 136 1.77 -25.38 -19.04
N LEU A 137 2.69 -25.74 -19.93
CA LEU A 137 3.18 -24.82 -20.94
C LEU A 137 2.13 -24.50 -22.02
N ILE A 138 1.33 -25.49 -22.44
CA ILE A 138 0.18 -25.27 -23.32
C ILE A 138 -0.78 -24.26 -22.70
N ARG A 139 -1.16 -24.46 -21.43
CA ARG A 139 -2.05 -23.54 -20.71
C ARG A 139 -1.46 -22.15 -20.57
N PHE A 140 -0.15 -22.04 -20.30
CA PHE A 140 0.54 -20.75 -20.28
C PHE A 140 0.48 -20.05 -21.63
N GLN A 141 0.74 -20.77 -22.72
CA GLN A 141 0.70 -20.24 -24.08
C GLN A 141 -0.71 -19.77 -24.46
N GLU A 142 -1.74 -20.53 -24.10
CA GLU A 142 -3.13 -20.18 -24.32
C GLU A 142 -3.57 -18.98 -23.46
N LYS A 143 -3.08 -18.87 -22.22
CA LYS A 143 -3.33 -17.71 -21.34
C LYS A 143 -2.78 -16.40 -21.94
N TYR A 144 -1.67 -16.46 -22.67
CA TYR A 144 -1.05 -15.32 -23.34
C TYR A 144 -1.07 -15.47 -24.87
N ALA A 145 -2.17 -16.02 -25.41
CA ALA A 145 -2.28 -16.37 -26.83
C ALA A 145 -2.00 -15.19 -27.76
N ASP A 146 -2.50 -13.99 -27.44
CA ASP A 146 -2.32 -12.79 -28.26
C ASP A 146 -0.84 -12.41 -28.47
N GLU A 147 0.01 -12.70 -27.49
CA GLU A 147 1.44 -12.34 -27.52
C GLU A 147 2.32 -13.50 -27.97
N ILE A 148 1.91 -14.75 -27.74
CA ILE A 148 2.71 -15.94 -28.03
C ILE A 148 2.26 -16.66 -29.30
N LEU A 149 0.96 -16.88 -29.47
CA LEU A 149 0.38 -17.75 -30.50
C LEU A 149 -0.09 -16.97 -31.73
N THR A 150 -0.83 -15.88 -31.55
CA THR A 150 -1.39 -15.06 -32.64
C THR A 150 -0.31 -14.55 -33.62
N PRO A 151 0.86 -14.06 -33.17
CA PRO A 151 1.92 -13.61 -34.10
C PRO A 151 2.52 -14.75 -34.93
N LEU A 152 2.35 -16.00 -34.49
CA LEU A 152 2.83 -17.20 -35.18
C LEU A 152 1.72 -17.88 -36.00
N GLY A 153 0.48 -17.37 -35.99
CA GLY A 153 -0.67 -17.99 -36.64
C GLY A 153 -1.09 -19.31 -36.00
N LEU A 154 -0.81 -19.50 -34.71
CA LEU A 154 -1.16 -20.71 -33.97
C LEU A 154 -2.47 -20.51 -33.20
N GLU A 155 -3.36 -21.50 -33.25
CA GLU A 155 -4.64 -21.47 -32.52
C GLU A 155 -4.57 -22.15 -31.15
N LYS A 156 -3.60 -23.04 -30.95
CA LYS A 156 -3.45 -23.85 -29.74
C LYS A 156 -2.01 -23.84 -29.24
N GLY A 157 -1.86 -24.01 -27.93
CA GLY A 157 -0.53 -24.15 -27.33
C GLY A 157 0.22 -25.35 -27.91
N THR A 158 1.50 -25.18 -28.20
CA THR A 158 2.37 -26.22 -28.77
C THR A 158 3.06 -27.04 -27.68
N GLY A 159 3.12 -26.51 -26.45
CA GLY A 159 3.85 -27.14 -25.35
C GLY A 159 5.37 -27.12 -25.54
N LEU A 160 5.88 -26.29 -26.44
CA LEU A 160 7.31 -26.08 -26.68
C LEU A 160 7.74 -24.72 -26.13
N PHE A 161 8.82 -24.68 -25.34
CA PHE A 161 9.33 -23.44 -24.77
C PHE A 161 10.26 -22.73 -25.76
N GLY A 162 9.66 -22.13 -26.79
CA GLY A 162 10.37 -21.45 -27.87
C GLY A 162 10.56 -19.94 -27.66
N PRO A 163 11.10 -19.23 -28.67
CA PRO A 163 11.46 -17.81 -28.56
C PRO A 163 10.32 -16.88 -28.12
N SER A 164 9.09 -17.06 -28.64
CA SER A 164 7.95 -16.23 -28.24
C SER A 164 7.54 -16.47 -26.78
N THR A 165 7.60 -17.73 -26.32
CA THR A 165 7.32 -18.08 -24.93
C THR A 165 8.42 -17.59 -23.99
N GLN A 166 9.69 -17.67 -24.42
CA GLN A 166 10.84 -17.10 -23.71
C GLN A 166 10.72 -15.58 -23.56
N ALA A 167 10.36 -14.87 -24.63
CA ALA A 167 10.18 -13.43 -24.60
C ALA A 167 9.12 -13.04 -23.55
N LYS A 168 7.97 -13.72 -23.56
CA LYS A 168 6.90 -13.46 -22.59
C LYS A 168 7.32 -13.82 -21.16
N ALA A 169 7.95 -14.99 -20.96
CA ALA A 169 8.42 -15.40 -19.63
C ALA A 169 9.45 -14.41 -19.07
N ASN A 170 10.43 -13.99 -19.88
CA ASN A 170 11.44 -13.01 -19.49
C ASN A 170 10.85 -11.60 -19.28
N GLN A 171 9.76 -11.25 -19.97
CA GLN A 171 9.01 -10.01 -19.70
C GLN A 171 8.38 -10.04 -18.31
N ILE A 172 7.70 -11.14 -17.96
CA ILE A 172 7.02 -11.32 -16.67
C ILE A 172 8.04 -11.34 -15.53
N LEU A 173 9.20 -11.97 -15.75
CA LEU A 173 10.31 -11.99 -14.80
C LEU A 173 11.07 -10.65 -14.69
N GLY A 174 10.71 -9.64 -15.50
CA GLY A 174 11.34 -8.31 -15.46
C GLY A 174 12.73 -8.23 -16.13
N TYR A 175 13.13 -9.24 -16.91
CA TYR A 175 14.42 -9.30 -17.60
C TYR A 175 14.42 -8.61 -18.96
N LEU A 176 13.25 -8.48 -19.60
CA LEU A 176 13.11 -7.53 -20.70
C LEU A 176 12.97 -6.14 -20.11
N ARG A 177 14.10 -5.43 -19.99
CA ARG A 177 14.09 -3.97 -19.90
C ARG A 177 13.10 -3.46 -20.94
N PHE A 178 12.14 -2.65 -20.51
CA PHE A 178 11.26 -1.87 -21.36
C PHE A 178 12.11 -1.11 -22.40
N SER A 179 12.40 -1.74 -23.53
CA SER A 179 12.66 -1.01 -24.75
C SER A 179 11.28 -0.50 -25.14
N LYS A 180 10.99 0.74 -24.74
CA LYS A 180 9.96 1.53 -25.38
C LYS A 180 10.32 1.57 -26.88
N SER A 181 9.74 0.67 -27.64
CA SER A 181 9.69 0.72 -29.10
C SER A 181 8.35 0.20 -29.57
N PHE A 182 7.29 0.75 -28.98
CA PHE A 182 6.08 1.09 -29.72
C PHE A 182 6.17 2.58 -30.08
N CYS A 183 7.17 2.95 -30.87
CA CYS A 183 7.21 4.25 -31.55
C CYS A 183 7.04 3.98 -33.05
N CYS A 184 5.81 3.65 -33.43
CA CYS A 184 5.19 3.94 -34.73
C CYS A 184 3.90 3.12 -34.84
N ARG A 185 2.84 3.59 -34.18
CA ARG A 185 1.48 3.28 -34.64
C ARG A 185 0.88 4.58 -35.15
N SER A 186 0.81 4.61 -36.47
CA SER A 186 0.04 5.52 -37.33
C SER A 186 -1.03 6.34 -36.59
N PHE A 187 -0.87 7.66 -36.58
CA PHE A 187 -1.99 8.58 -36.49
C PHE A 187 -1.84 9.65 -37.57
N LEU A 188 -2.44 9.30 -38.71
CA LEU A 188 -2.78 10.18 -39.81
C LEU A 188 -3.95 11.04 -39.30
N PHE A 189 -3.69 12.26 -38.85
CA PHE A 189 -4.74 13.26 -38.63
C PHE A 189 -4.20 14.67 -38.94
N GLN A 190 -4.74 15.19 -40.05
CA GLN A 190 -4.84 16.57 -40.53
C GLN A 190 -4.20 17.69 -39.71
N LEU A 191 -3.46 18.57 -40.40
CA LEU A 191 -3.65 20.03 -40.30
C LEU A 191 -3.10 20.72 -41.56
N LEU A 192 -4.05 21.11 -42.42
CA LEU A 192 -3.97 22.24 -43.34
C LEU A 192 -4.25 23.54 -42.53
N ASP A 193 -3.83 24.67 -43.11
CA ASP A 193 -4.15 26.08 -42.76
C ASP A 193 -3.22 26.83 -41.79
N SER A 194 -2.19 27.49 -42.33
CA SER A 194 -2.07 28.97 -42.45
C SER A 194 -0.68 29.37 -42.98
#